data_AF-A0A2W5NVQ2-F1
#
_entry.id   AF-A0A2W5NVQ2-F1
#
_cell.length_a   1.000
_cell.length_b   1.000
_cell.length_c   1.000
_cell.angle_alpha   90.00
_cell.angle_beta   90.00
_cell.angle_gamma   90.00
#
_symmetry.space_group_name_H-M   'P 1'
#
loop_
_entity.id
_entity.type
_entity.pdbx_description
1 polymer ?
#
loop_
_entity_poly.entity_id
_entity_poly.type
_entity_poly.pdbx_seq_one_letter_code
_entity_poly.pdbx_strand_id
1 'polypeptide(L)'
;RAQQMLEAVTGERPRCFRAPAGLRNPFLAPVLHRLGLTLVSWTRRGFDTRERDAAKVLARLTRGLAAGDILLLHDGNAARTTAGRPVVLEVLPTLLARLDVEGLRSAALPEALRETP
;
A
#
# COMPACT_ATOMS: atom_id res chain seq x y z
N ARG A 1 17.56 11.74 -7.28
CA ARG A 1 17.60 12.32 -5.92
C ARG A 1 16.81 11.49 -4.89
N ALA A 2 15.49 11.31 -5.03
CA ALA A 2 14.71 10.55 -4.05
C ALA A 2 15.21 9.12 -3.81
N GLN A 3 15.45 8.36 -4.89
CA GLN A 3 15.97 6.98 -4.78
C GLN A 3 17.34 6.93 -4.10
N GLN A 4 18.23 7.86 -4.43
CA GLN A 4 19.58 7.93 -3.84
C GLN A 4 19.52 8.23 -2.34
N MET A 5 18.63 9.14 -1.93
CA MET A 5 18.46 9.46 -0.51
C MET A 5 17.90 8.26 0.27
N LEU A 6 16.93 7.55 -0.30
CA LEU A 6 16.37 6.35 0.33
C LEU A 6 17.42 5.24 0.41
N GLU A 7 18.15 4.97 -0.69
CA GLU A 7 19.23 3.98 -0.73
C GLU A 7 20.33 4.27 0.30
N ALA A 8 20.71 5.54 0.48
CA ALA A 8 21.70 5.93 1.48
C ALA A 8 21.25 5.65 2.92
N VAL A 9 19.94 5.68 3.20
CA VAL A 9 19.39 5.48 4.54
C VAL A 9 19.02 4.03 4.80
N THR A 10 18.52 3.31 3.79
CA THR A 10 18.00 1.94 3.95
C THR A 10 18.95 0.86 3.46
N GLY A 11 19.99 1.21 2.68
CA GLY A 11 20.85 0.27 1.98
C GLY A 11 20.21 -0.38 0.74
N GLU A 12 18.94 -0.07 0.45
CA GLU A 12 18.20 -0.65 -0.66
C GLU A 12 17.68 0.43 -1.61
N ARG A 13 17.97 0.27 -2.91
CA ARG A 13 17.48 1.20 -3.92
C ARG A 13 16.01 0.90 -4.26
N PRO A 14 15.07 1.86 -4.05
CA PRO A 14 13.66 1.65 -4.38
C PRO A 14 13.43 1.48 -5.88
N ARG A 15 12.64 0.46 -6.25
CA ARG A 15 12.26 0.16 -7.65
C ARG A 15 10.78 0.35 -7.94
N CYS A 16 9.94 0.42 -6.91
CA CYS A 16 8.52 0.67 -7.05
C CYS A 16 8.25 2.18 -6.93
N PHE A 17 7.41 2.70 -7.81
CA PHE A 17 6.94 4.09 -7.80
C PHE A 17 5.42 4.11 -7.71
N ARG A 18 4.87 4.93 -6.82
CA ARG A 18 3.43 5.20 -6.74
C ARG A 18 3.20 6.67 -7.01
N ALA A 19 2.38 6.97 -8.02
CA ALA A 19 2.03 8.35 -8.33
C ALA A 19 1.19 8.96 -7.20
N PRO A 20 1.47 10.22 -6.78
CA PRO A 20 0.61 10.94 -5.85
C PRO A 20 -0.85 10.93 -6.32
N ALA A 21 -1.76 10.70 -5.37
CA ALA A 21 -3.20 10.58 -5.62
C ALA A 21 -3.62 9.56 -6.71
N GLY A 22 -2.72 8.65 -7.13
CA GLY A 22 -3.00 7.68 -8.18
C GLY A 22 -3.09 8.27 -9.59
N LEU A 23 -2.63 9.50 -9.79
CA LEU A 23 -2.69 10.19 -11.08
C LEU A 23 -1.82 9.46 -12.13
N ARG A 24 -2.46 8.99 -13.19
CA ARG A 24 -1.77 8.41 -14.35
C ARG A 24 -1.56 9.49 -15.40
N ASN A 25 -0.32 9.67 -15.82
CA ASN A 25 0.05 10.57 -16.91
C ASN A 25 0.77 9.73 -17.98
N PRO A 26 0.34 9.76 -19.27
CA PRO A 26 1.00 9.00 -20.32
C PRO A 26 2.50 9.34 -20.48
N PHE A 27 2.89 10.57 -20.18
CA PHE A 27 4.30 11.01 -20.19
C PHE A 27 5.12 10.48 -19.02
N LEU A 28 4.49 9.91 -17.99
CA LEU A 28 5.17 9.33 -16.84
C LEU A 28 5.83 7.99 -17.18
N ALA A 29 5.20 7.16 -18.00
CA ALA A 29 5.69 5.81 -18.29
C ALA A 29 7.11 5.80 -18.91
N PRO A 30 7.43 6.64 -19.93
CA PRO A 30 8.79 6.70 -20.48
C PRO A 30 9.84 7.15 -19.44
N VAL A 31 9.46 8.07 -18.54
CA VAL A 31 10.36 8.55 -17.47
C VAL A 31 10.65 7.44 -16.46
N LEU A 32 9.62 6.72 -16.02
CA LEU A 32 9.79 5.60 -15.09
C LEU A 32 10.63 4.49 -15.71
N HIS A 33 10.38 4.15 -16.97
CA HIS A 33 11.18 3.17 -17.71
C HIS A 33 12.66 3.55 -17.75
N ARG A 34 12.99 4.78 -18.13
CA ARG A 34 14.38 5.28 -18.15
C ARG A 34 15.05 5.28 -16.76
N LEU A 35 14.26 5.35 -15.70
CA LEU A 35 14.74 5.30 -14.32
C LEU A 35 14.75 3.87 -13.72
N GLY A 36 14.31 2.86 -14.48
CA GLY A 36 14.19 1.49 -14.01
C GLY A 36 13.15 1.31 -12.89
N LEU A 37 12.08 2.12 -12.92
CA LEU A 37 11.01 2.11 -11.93
C LEU A 37 9.74 1.45 -12.45
N THR A 38 9.09 0.67 -11.60
CA THR A 38 7.78 0.06 -11.85
C THR A 38 6.68 0.90 -11.23
N LEU A 39 5.71 1.35 -12.03
CA LEU A 39 4.51 2.02 -11.51
C LEU A 39 3.60 1.02 -10.79
N VAL A 40 3.38 1.20 -9.50
CA VAL A 40 2.51 0.35 -8.68
C VAL A 40 1.39 1.17 -8.02
N SER A 41 0.15 0.75 -8.28
CA SER A 41 -1.05 1.34 -7.69
C SER A 41 -1.51 0.52 -6.47
N TRP A 42 -2.81 0.51 -6.21
CA TRP A 42 -3.51 -0.39 -5.32
C TRP A 42 -4.73 -0.97 -6.06
N THR A 43 -5.20 -2.13 -5.63
CA THR A 43 -6.48 -2.71 -6.05
C THR A 43 -7.58 -2.40 -5.04
N ARG A 44 -7.21 -2.12 -3.77
CA ARG A 44 -8.16 -1.89 -2.67
C ARG A 44 -7.83 -0.67 -1.85
N ARG A 45 -8.88 -0.01 -1.33
CA ARG A 45 -8.77 1.19 -0.50
C ARG A 45 -9.83 1.20 0.59
N GLY A 46 -9.38 1.39 1.83
CA GLY A 46 -10.27 1.51 3.00
C GLY A 46 -10.72 2.94 3.34
N PHE A 47 -10.09 3.94 2.71
CA PHE A 47 -10.26 5.37 3.02
C PHE A 47 -9.89 5.74 4.45
N ASP A 48 -8.85 5.09 4.97
CA ASP A 48 -8.24 5.27 6.28
C ASP A 48 -7.75 6.70 6.57
N THR A 49 -7.65 7.56 5.56
CA THR A 49 -7.31 8.99 5.71
C THR A 49 -8.51 9.88 6.07
N ARG A 50 -9.74 9.34 6.00
CA ARG A 50 -10.99 10.07 6.28
C ARG A 50 -11.93 9.30 7.21
N GLU A 51 -12.01 7.99 7.02
CA GLU A 51 -12.85 7.12 7.83
C GLU A 51 -12.24 6.92 9.22
N ARG A 52 -13.02 7.21 10.25
CA ARG A 52 -12.58 7.14 11.65
C ARG A 52 -12.95 5.80 12.31
N ASP A 53 -13.81 5.02 11.66
CA ASP A 53 -14.28 3.72 12.13
C ASP A 53 -13.42 2.60 11.52
N ALA A 54 -12.63 1.95 12.36
CA ALA A 54 -11.74 0.86 11.96
C ALA A 54 -12.50 -0.31 11.31
N ALA A 55 -13.71 -0.63 11.77
CA ALA A 55 -14.50 -1.72 11.21
C ALA A 55 -14.93 -1.42 9.77
N LYS A 56 -15.29 -0.16 9.46
CA LYS A 56 -15.62 0.26 8.09
C LYS A 56 -14.40 0.23 7.18
N VAL A 57 -13.24 0.67 7.66
CA VAL A 57 -11.98 0.58 6.90
C VAL A 57 -11.66 -0.87 6.58
N LEU A 58 -11.70 -1.75 7.60
CA LEU A 58 -11.44 -3.18 7.45
C LEU A 58 -12.40 -3.82 6.44
N ALA A 59 -13.71 -3.60 6.58
CA ALA A 59 -14.72 -4.19 5.70
C ALA A 59 -14.50 -3.79 4.23
N ARG A 60 -14.07 -2.55 3.95
CA ARG A 60 -13.75 -2.10 2.59
C ARG A 60 -12.48 -2.76 2.04
N LEU A 61 -11.47 -2.96 2.89
CA LEU A 61 -10.23 -3.62 2.50
C LEU A 61 -10.44 -5.11 2.23
N THR A 62 -11.29 -5.79 2.99
CA THR A 62 -11.47 -7.25 2.90
C THR A 62 -12.58 -7.70 1.96
N ARG A 63 -13.40 -6.78 1.43
CA ARG A 63 -14.53 -7.11 0.55
C ARG A 63 -14.11 -7.82 -0.74
N GLY A 64 -14.18 -9.15 -0.76
CA GLY A 64 -13.81 -10.00 -1.90
C GLY A 64 -12.31 -10.18 -2.06
N LEU A 65 -11.54 -10.14 -0.96
CA LEU A 65 -10.08 -10.21 -0.92
C LEU A 65 -9.54 -11.49 -1.56
N ALA A 66 -8.46 -11.34 -2.33
CA ALA A 66 -7.84 -12.43 -3.07
C ALA A 66 -6.31 -12.26 -3.17
N ALA A 67 -5.63 -13.35 -3.53
CA ALA A 67 -4.21 -13.31 -3.85
C ALA A 67 -3.92 -12.32 -5.00
N GLY A 68 -2.82 -11.57 -4.89
CA GLY A 68 -2.44 -10.54 -5.86
C GLY A 68 -3.04 -9.15 -5.58
N ASP A 69 -3.92 -9.01 -4.59
CA ASP A 69 -4.41 -7.70 -4.18
C ASP A 69 -3.34 -6.82 -3.54
N ILE A 70 -3.38 -5.53 -3.87
CA ILE A 70 -2.51 -4.50 -3.29
C ILE A 70 -3.38 -3.55 -2.47
N LEU A 71 -3.21 -3.57 -1.16
CA LEU A 71 -4.00 -2.77 -0.22
C LEU A 71 -3.33 -1.41 0.03
N LEU A 72 -4.09 -0.33 -0.07
CA LEU A 72 -3.64 1.03 0.29
C LEU A 72 -4.01 1.37 1.74
N LEU A 73 -2.99 1.67 2.53
CA LEU A 73 -3.03 2.17 3.90
C LEU A 73 -2.01 3.32 4.05
N HIS A 74 -2.22 4.19 5.03
CA HIS A 74 -1.42 5.36 5.31
C HIS A 74 -1.09 5.44 6.81
N ASP A 75 0.16 5.71 7.13
CA ASP A 75 0.68 5.91 8.48
C ASP A 75 0.75 7.40 8.86
N GLY A 76 1.16 8.26 7.94
CA GLY A 76 1.39 9.70 8.19
C GLY A 76 0.15 10.60 8.15
N ASN A 77 -0.96 10.17 7.54
CA ASN A 77 -2.18 10.98 7.43
C ASN A 77 -3.48 10.22 7.77
N ALA A 78 -3.37 9.11 8.48
CA ALA A 78 -4.53 8.35 8.91
C ALA A 78 -5.50 9.23 9.72
N ALA A 79 -6.79 9.04 9.48
CA ALA A 79 -7.84 9.60 10.31
C ALA A 79 -7.69 9.06 11.75
N ARG A 80 -8.20 9.82 12.72
CA ARG A 80 -8.13 9.44 14.13
C ARG A 80 -9.46 8.89 14.60
N THR A 81 -9.44 7.82 15.39
CA THR A 81 -10.64 7.25 16.02
C THR A 81 -11.25 8.22 17.04
N THR A 82 -12.35 7.84 17.68
CA THR A 82 -12.94 8.63 18.78
C THR A 82 -11.97 8.76 19.96
N ALA A 83 -11.12 7.76 20.19
CA ALA A 83 -10.04 7.78 21.19
C ALA A 83 -8.79 8.56 20.74
N GLY A 84 -8.83 9.25 19.59
CA GLY A 84 -7.71 10.07 19.11
C GLY A 84 -6.53 9.30 18.51
N ARG A 85 -6.60 7.97 18.43
CA ARG A 85 -5.55 7.12 17.85
C ARG A 85 -5.66 7.04 16.33
N PRO A 86 -4.55 6.96 15.56
CA PRO A 86 -4.62 6.69 14.13
C PRO A 86 -5.41 5.39 13.86
N VAL A 87 -6.44 5.47 13.02
CA VAL A 87 -7.36 4.35 12.72
C VAL A 87 -6.62 3.13 12.18
N VAL A 88 -5.53 3.36 11.43
CA VAL A 88 -4.70 2.28 10.86
C VAL A 88 -4.13 1.35 11.93
N LEU A 89 -3.84 1.86 13.14
CA LEU A 89 -3.33 1.04 14.24
C LEU A 89 -4.39 0.10 14.83
N GLU A 90 -5.67 0.42 14.65
CA GLU A 90 -6.79 -0.45 15.04
C GLU A 90 -7.15 -1.43 13.90
N VAL A 91 -6.91 -1.05 12.65
CA VAL A 91 -7.20 -1.87 11.46
C VAL A 91 -6.15 -2.96 11.24
N LEU A 92 -4.87 -2.62 11.38
CA LEU A 92 -3.76 -3.49 10.94
C LEU A 92 -3.73 -4.87 11.61
N PRO A 93 -3.88 -5.01 12.95
CA PRO A 93 -3.87 -6.33 13.58
C PRO A 93 -5.00 -7.23 13.09
N THR A 94 -6.21 -6.68 12.99
CA THR A 94 -7.40 -7.41 12.55
C THR A 94 -7.32 -7.77 11.07
N LEU A 95 -6.74 -6.89 10.24
CA LEU A 95 -6.48 -7.17 8.83
C LEU A 95 -5.51 -8.34 8.67
N LEU A 96 -4.39 -8.35 9.40
CA LEU A 96 -3.40 -9.43 9.35
C LEU A 96 -4.01 -10.78 9.80
N ALA A 97 -4.80 -10.78 10.88
CA ALA A 97 -5.53 -11.96 11.31
C ALA A 97 -6.54 -12.45 10.25
N ARG A 98 -7.18 -11.52 9.53
CA ARG A 98 -8.10 -11.89 8.45
C ARG A 98 -7.38 -12.51 7.25
N LEU A 99 -6.20 -12.00 6.89
CA LEU A 99 -5.36 -12.61 5.84
C LEU A 99 -5.02 -14.06 6.19
N ASP A 100 -4.62 -14.32 7.43
CA ASP A 100 -4.29 -15.67 7.91
C ASP A 100 -5.48 -16.64 7.80
N VAL A 101 -6.67 -16.22 8.27
CA VAL A 101 -7.92 -17.00 8.13
C VAL A 101 -8.28 -17.29 6.67
N GLU A 102 -7.95 -16.39 5.76
CA GLU A 102 -8.18 -16.56 4.31
C GLU A 102 -7.04 -17.31 3.60
N GLY A 103 -6.00 -17.76 4.31
CA GLY A 103 -4.84 -18.43 3.74
C GLY A 103 -3.97 -17.51 2.87
N LEU A 104 -4.05 -16.20 3.08
CA LEU A 104 -3.31 -15.18 2.35
C LEU A 104 -2.09 -14.71 3.16
N ARG A 105 -0.99 -14.45 2.47
CA ARG A 105 0.24 -13.88 3.06
C ARG A 105 0.47 -12.47 2.55
N SER A 106 0.82 -11.54 3.44
CA SER A 106 1.33 -10.23 3.03
C SER A 106 2.81 -10.35 2.65
N ALA A 107 3.20 -9.66 1.58
CA ALA A 107 4.57 -9.68 1.05
C ALA A 107 4.98 -8.27 0.58
N ALA A 108 6.28 -8.04 0.49
CA ALA A 108 6.79 -6.80 -0.08
C ALA A 108 6.55 -6.77 -1.59
N LEU A 109 6.21 -5.61 -2.14
CA LEU A 109 5.94 -5.46 -3.59
C LEU A 109 7.09 -5.95 -4.49
N PRO A 110 8.37 -5.68 -4.21
CA PRO A 110 9.46 -6.18 -5.04
C PRO A 110 9.56 -7.72 -5.07
N GLU A 111 9.13 -8.40 -4.00
CA GLU A 111 9.10 -9.87 -3.94
C GLU A 111 7.92 -10.38 -4.77
N ALA A 112 6.72 -9.86 -4.50
CA ALA A 112 5.49 -10.27 -5.18
C ALA A 112 5.53 -10.03 -6.70
N LEU A 113 6.24 -9.00 -7.17
CA LEU A 113 6.38 -8.71 -8.60
C LEU A 113 7.40 -9.62 -9.31
N ARG A 114 8.36 -10.22 -8.59
CA ARG A 114 9.33 -11.19 -9.14
C ARG A 114 8.71 -12.58 -9.32
N GLU A 115 7.69 -12.89 -8.53
CA GLU A 115 6.99 -14.19 -8.55
C GLU A 115 5.94 -14.29 -9.67
N THR A 116 5.87 -13.31 -10.57
CA THR A 116 4.99 -13.38 -11.75
C THR A 116 5.66 -14.27 -12.81
N PRO A 117 5.09 -15.44 -13.18
CA PRO A 117 5.63 -16.27 -14.26
C PRO A 117 5.54 -15.58 -15.63
#